data_AF-K2F850-F1
#
_entry.id   AF-K2F850-F1
#
_cell.length_a   1.000
_cell.length_b   1.000
_cell.length_c   1.000
_cell.angle_alpha   90.00
_cell.angle_beta   90.00
_cell.angle_gamma   90.00
#
_symmetry.space_group_name_H-M   'P 1'
#
loop_
_entity.id
_entity.type
_entity.pdbx_description
1 polymer ?
#
loop_
_entity_poly.entity_id
_entity_poly.type
_entity_poly.pdbx_seq_one_letter_code
_entity_poly.pdbx_strand_id
1 'polypeptide(L)' 'MEKSNRGLASADERTRREVASKGGSAPHQKRGLQAADEQTKKRVSQAGGQASHSGGRQSNR' A
#
# COMPACT_ATOMS: atom_id res chain seq x y z
N MET A 1 17.93 -0.20 27.56
CA MET A 1 16.47 -0.15 27.32
C MET A 1 15.94 -1.57 27.34
N GLU A 2 15.29 -1.94 28.45
CA GLU A 2 14.63 -3.23 28.58
C GLU A 2 13.44 -3.26 27.61
N LYS A 3 13.42 -4.23 26.69
CA LYS A 3 12.29 -4.38 25.75
C LYS A 3 11.12 -4.94 26.56
N SER A 4 10.24 -4.07 27.03
CA SER A 4 8.98 -4.47 27.67
C SER A 4 8.06 -5.11 26.63
N ASN A 5 8.32 -6.37 26.31
CA ASN A 5 7.43 -7.17 25.47
C ASN A 5 6.09 -7.27 26.22
N ARG A 6 5.06 -6.59 25.68
CA ARG A 6 3.69 -6.67 26.14
C ARG A 6 2.77 -6.94 24.96
N GLY A 7 1.68 -7.65 25.20
CA GLY A 7 0.69 -7.97 24.17
C GLY A 7 1.22 -8.93 23.10
N LEU A 8 0.89 -8.68 21.83
CA LEU A 8 1.25 -9.57 20.70
C LEU A 8 2.76 -9.76 20.54
N ALA A 9 3.57 -8.79 20.96
CA ALA A 9 5.03 -8.89 20.93
C ALA A 9 5.59 -9.98 21.87
N SER A 10 4.83 -10.37 22.90
CA SER A 10 5.18 -11.43 23.85
C SER A 10 4.63 -12.80 23.45
N ALA A 11 3.77 -12.86 22.44
CA ALA A 11 3.15 -14.10 22.01
C ALA A 11 4.18 -14.99 21.29
N ASP A 12 3.95 -16.30 21.35
CA ASP A 12 4.76 -17.28 20.63
C ASP A 12 4.74 -17.01 19.11
N GLU A 13 5.72 -17.58 18.41
CA GLU A 13 5.89 -17.35 16.98
C GLU A 13 4.68 -17.80 16.16
N ARG A 14 4.02 -18.89 16.56
CA ARG A 14 2.82 -19.40 15.87
C ARG A 14 1.67 -18.42 16.00
N THR A 15 1.39 -17.95 17.21
CA THR A 15 0.34 -16.97 17.50
C THR A 15 0.60 -15.65 16.76
N ARG A 16 1.85 -15.17 16.74
CA ARG A 16 2.23 -13.96 15.97
C ARG A 16 1.97 -14.13 14.47
N ARG A 17 2.34 -15.27 13.90
CA ARG A 17 2.11 -15.58 12.48
C ARG A 17 0.62 -15.68 12.16
N GLU A 18 -0.17 -16.38 12.97
CA GLU A 18 -1.61 -16.52 12.78
C GLU A 18 -2.33 -15.17 12.79
N VAL A 19 -1.99 -14.28 13.73
CA VAL A 19 -2.58 -12.93 13.81
C VAL A 19 -2.16 -12.07 12.61
N ALA A 20 -0.89 -12.12 12.21
CA ALA A 20 -0.41 -11.40 11.02
C ALA A 20 -1.12 -11.86 9.74
N SER A 21 -1.34 -13.17 9.57
CA SER A 21 -2.09 -13.73 8.44
C SER A 21 -3.55 -13.31 8.46
N LYS A 22 -4.21 -13.33 9.62
CA LYS A 22 -5.60 -12.85 9.75
C LYS A 22 -5.76 -11.38 9.41
N GLY A 23 -4.77 -10.54 9.74
CA GLY A 23 -4.77 -9.11 9.39
C GLY A 23 -4.40 -8.81 7.94
N GLY A 24 -3.60 -9.65 7.29
CA GLY A 24 -3.06 -9.42 5.94
C GLY A 24 -3.82 -10.10 4.80
N SER A 25 -4.65 -11.11 5.09
CA SER A 25 -5.32 -11.94 4.07
C SER A 25 -6.68 -11.40 3.61
N ALA A 26 -6.82 -10.09 3.45
CA ALA A 26 -7.99 -9.55 2.78
C ALA A 26 -7.80 -9.73 1.25
N PRO A 27 -8.61 -10.57 0.58
CA PRO A 27 -8.45 -10.89 -0.83
C PRO A 27 -8.95 -9.73 -1.70
N HIS A 28 -8.18 -8.65 -1.79
CA HIS A 28 -8.51 -7.54 -2.68
C HIS A 28 -7.93 -7.82 -4.06
N GLN A 29 -8.70 -8.43 -4.96
CA GLN A 29 -8.29 -8.59 -6.37
C GLN A 29 -8.04 -7.23 -7.07
N LYS A 30 -8.67 -6.16 -6.57
CA LYS A 30 -8.49 -4.78 -7.03
C LYS A 30 -8.43 -3.87 -5.80
N ARG A 31 -7.51 -2.90 -5.79
CA ARG A 31 -7.33 -1.92 -4.70
C ARG A 31 -7.29 -0.49 -5.27
N GLY A 32 -7.83 0.47 -4.51
CA GLY A 32 -7.72 1.90 -4.85
C GLY A 32 -8.28 2.21 -6.24
N LEU A 33 -7.53 2.96 -7.04
CA LEU A 33 -7.93 3.36 -8.40
C LEU A 33 -8.20 2.17 -9.33
N GLN A 34 -7.58 1.01 -9.08
CA GLN A 34 -7.82 -0.19 -9.88
C GLN A 34 -9.26 -0.72 -9.71
N ALA A 35 -9.89 -0.45 -8.57
CA ALA A 35 -11.27 -0.83 -8.27
C ALA A 35 -12.30 0.20 -8.75
N ALA A 36 -11.86 1.40 -9.14
CA ALA A 36 -12.75 2.46 -9.61
C ALA A 36 -13.33 2.15 -11.01
N ASP A 37 -14.43 2.82 -11.35
CA ASP A 37 -15.01 2.75 -12.69
C ASP A 37 -14.11 3.44 -13.75
N GLU A 38 -14.38 3.15 -15.03
CA GLU A 38 -13.60 3.68 -16.15
C GLU A 38 -13.63 5.21 -16.23
N GLN A 39 -14.73 5.85 -15.83
CA GLN A 39 -14.85 7.31 -15.83
C GLN A 39 -13.90 7.95 -14.81
N THR A 40 -13.82 7.36 -13.62
CA THR A 40 -12.94 7.78 -12.53
C THR A 40 -11.48 7.53 -12.88
N LYS A 41 -11.16 6.36 -13.47
CA LYS A 41 -9.81 6.10 -14.00
C LYS A 41 -9.40 7.15 -15.02
N LYS A 42 -10.28 7.46 -15.99
CA LYS A 42 -10.01 8.46 -17.03
C LYS A 42 -9.76 9.85 -16.44
N ARG A 43 -10.60 10.29 -15.50
CA ARG A 43 -10.42 11.59 -14.80
C ARG A 43 -9.09 11.67 -14.07
N VAL A 44 -8.73 10.63 -13.31
CA VAL A 44 -7.48 10.62 -12.53
C VAL A 44 -6.26 10.56 -13.43
N SER A 45 -6.27 9.75 -14.49
CA SER A 45 -5.18 9.71 -15.48
C SER A 45 -4.97 11.06 -16.16
N GLN A 46 -6.05 11.77 -16.48
CA GLN A 46 -5.99 13.13 -17.03
C GLN A 46 -5.39 14.11 -16.02
N ALA A 47 -5.82 14.08 -14.76
CA ALA A 47 -5.28 14.94 -13.70
C ALA A 47 -3.80 14.64 -13.38
N GLY A 48 -3.42 13.35 -13.34
CA GLY A 48 -2.04 12.92 -13.06
C GLY A 48 -1.07 13.16 -14.22
N GLY A 49 -1.55 13.06 -15.46
CA GLY A 49 -0.76 13.40 -16.66
C GLY A 49 -0.30 14.86 -16.68
N GLN A 50 -1.10 15.77 -16.09
CA GLN A 50 -0.74 17.18 -15.94
C GLN A 50 0.40 17.41 -14.93
N ALA A 51 0.61 16.49 -13.97
CA ALA A 51 1.67 16.62 -12.97
C ALA A 51 3.07 16.24 -13.48
N SER A 52 3.18 15.63 -14.67
CA SER A 52 4.44 15.09 -15.20
C SER A 52 5.28 16.10 -16.00
N HIS A 53 4.81 17.34 -16.16
CA HIS A 53 5.52 18.38 -16.93
C HIS A 53 6.39 19.34 -16.09
N SER A 54 6.45 19.18 -14.76
CA SER A 54 7.29 20.03 -13.89
C SER A 54 8.44 19.31 -13.17
N GLY A 55 8.63 18.00 -13.39
CA GLY A 55 9.74 17.23 -12.82
C GLY A 55 10.81 16.97 -13.87
N GLY A 56 11.78 17.88 -14.00
CA GLY A 56 12.90 17.77 -14.92
C GLY A 56 13.68 16.46 -14.73
N ARG A 57 13.50 15.52 -15.67
CA ARG A 57 14.45 14.43 -15.87
C ARG A 57 15.55 14.98 -16.78
N GLN A 58 16.56 15.63 -16.19
CA GLN A 58 17.83 15.89 -16.88
C GLN A 58 18.38 14.54 -17.33
N SER A 59 18.17 14.24 -18.60
CA SER A 59 18.89 13.20 -19.32
C SER A 59 20.32 13.68 -19.51
N ASN A 60 21.23 13.28 -18.62
CA ASN A 60 22.64 13.28 -18.98
C ASN A 60 22.86 12.10 -19.94
N ARG A 61 23.02 12.43 -21.22
CA ARG A 61 23.77 11.62 -22.19
C ARG A 61 25.15 12.23 -22.35
#